data_AF-I6B1N1-F1
#
_entry.id   AF-I6B1N1-F1
#
_cell.length_a   1.000
_cell.length_b   1.000
_cell.length_c   1.000
_cell.angle_alpha   90.00
_cell.angle_beta   90.00
_cell.angle_gamma   90.00
#
_symmetry.space_group_name_H-M   'P 1'
#
loop_
_entity.id
_entity.type
_entity.pdbx_description
1 polymer ?
#
loop_
_entity_poly.entity_id
_entity_poly.type
_entity_poly.pdbx_seq_one_letter_code
_entity_poly.pdbx_strand_id
1 'polypeptide(L)'
;MSEPFIVIIAGGKGERFWPQSRAACPKHLLPVVGDKPLLVQTLDRVKPLAPAKNIFVITSAVQAKAVRAVCKGIPAANVVVEPVGRDTAAAVGLAAALVGARDPKGVFAVLPADHVIHDAKAYQTDLKAAFAAAAADDVMVTIGITPTEPATGFGYIQKGDAWKTFTIDRRRRAVSRVKRFVEKPKQEVAGQYLASGDYLWNAGMFVWSVPVVNAAFAAHAPELDAGLAKIRAALAPARKAPLDATLKRVYPKLPRISVDYALLEKSTNVVVLPSSFDWDDVGAWPAVPKHFTPDAAGNVTRGLAVVEQGSNNLVFADEKSKHLVAVLGADDLIVVHTPDATLVVPKAKAQEIKALLKRVEALRGGAKWL
;
A
#
# COMPACT_ATOMS: atom_id res chain seq x y z
N MET A 1 5.03 -4.47 26.76
CA MET A 1 4.43 -4.90 25.48
C MET A 1 5.43 -5.83 24.80
N SER A 2 4.96 -6.90 24.13
CA SER A 2 5.83 -7.68 23.24
C SER A 2 6.39 -6.78 22.13
N GLU A 3 7.55 -7.16 21.57
CA GLU A 3 8.13 -6.42 20.45
C GLU A 3 7.14 -6.40 19.27
N PRO A 4 6.84 -5.23 18.66
CA PRO A 4 5.89 -5.14 17.56
C PRO A 4 6.43 -5.86 16.31
N PHE A 5 5.51 -6.38 15.50
CA PHE A 5 5.80 -6.91 14.18
C PHE A 5 5.28 -5.97 13.09
N ILE A 6 5.95 -5.97 11.94
CA ILE A 6 5.53 -5.14 10.81
C ILE A 6 5.56 -6.00 9.57
N VAL A 7 4.46 -6.00 8.82
CA VAL A 7 4.34 -6.72 7.57
C VAL A 7 3.99 -5.74 6.47
N ILE A 8 4.92 -5.60 5.52
CA ILE A 8 4.75 -4.72 4.37
C ILE A 8 4.21 -5.56 3.21
N ILE A 9 3.08 -5.14 2.65
CA ILE A 9 2.48 -5.77 1.47
C ILE A 9 3.00 -5.06 0.23
N ALA A 10 3.99 -5.67 -0.41
CA ALA A 10 4.59 -5.23 -1.67
C ALA A 10 3.96 -5.99 -2.84
N GLY A 11 2.66 -5.78 -3.01
CA GLY A 11 1.85 -6.30 -4.11
C GLY A 11 1.57 -5.26 -5.20
N GLY A 12 0.76 -5.66 -6.18
CA GLY A 12 0.27 -4.79 -7.24
C GLY A 12 1.17 -4.75 -8.48
N LYS A 13 0.54 -4.56 -9.65
CA LYS A 13 1.24 -4.52 -10.95
C LYS A 13 1.75 -3.11 -11.31
N GLY A 14 1.21 -2.07 -10.68
CA GLY A 14 1.63 -0.68 -10.94
C GLY A 14 1.32 -0.15 -12.33
N GLU A 15 0.38 -0.74 -13.07
CA GLU A 15 0.10 -0.48 -14.50
C GLU A 15 -0.12 1.01 -14.86
N ARG A 16 -0.62 1.82 -13.92
CA ARG A 16 -0.89 3.26 -14.12
C ARG A 16 0.38 4.13 -14.22
N PHE A 17 1.54 3.57 -13.87
CA PHE A 17 2.85 4.22 -13.96
C PHE A 17 3.67 3.76 -15.17
N TRP A 18 3.05 3.06 -16.12
CA TRP A 18 3.70 2.77 -17.39
C TRP A 18 4.13 4.09 -18.06
N PRO A 19 5.29 4.16 -18.74
CA PRO A 19 6.24 3.11 -19.02
C PRO A 19 7.34 2.98 -17.97
N GLN A 20 7.26 3.62 -16.81
CA GLN A 20 8.25 3.40 -15.77
C GLN A 20 8.01 2.08 -15.03
N SER A 21 6.75 1.74 -14.79
CA SER A 21 6.40 0.46 -14.20
C SER A 21 6.36 -0.67 -15.23
N ARG A 22 6.80 -1.84 -14.76
CA ARG A 22 6.70 -3.13 -15.45
C ARG A 22 6.21 -4.18 -14.47
N ALA A 23 5.75 -5.33 -14.96
CA ALA A 23 5.29 -6.43 -14.12
C ALA A 23 6.32 -6.85 -13.05
N ALA A 24 7.60 -6.87 -13.41
CA ALA A 24 8.72 -7.18 -12.51
C ALA A 24 9.23 -5.99 -11.68
N CYS A 25 8.92 -4.76 -12.10
CA CYS A 25 9.33 -3.52 -11.43
C CYS A 25 8.12 -2.56 -11.29
N PRO A 26 7.15 -2.87 -10.41
CA PRO A 26 5.96 -2.05 -10.21
C PRO A 26 6.27 -0.78 -9.40
N LYS A 27 5.27 0.09 -9.21
CA LYS A 27 5.36 1.38 -8.50
C LYS A 27 6.18 1.34 -7.21
N HIS A 28 5.99 0.33 -6.35
CA HIS A 28 6.70 0.26 -5.07
C HIS A 28 8.23 0.05 -5.20
N LEU A 29 8.70 -0.39 -6.36
CA LEU A 29 10.13 -0.54 -6.68
C LEU A 29 10.72 0.67 -7.42
N LEU A 30 9.91 1.69 -7.68
CA LEU A 30 10.31 2.88 -8.42
C LEU A 30 10.49 4.08 -7.50
N PRO A 31 11.48 4.95 -7.77
CA PRO A 31 11.62 6.24 -7.11
C PRO A 31 10.65 7.24 -7.74
N VAL A 32 9.32 7.01 -7.65
CA VAL A 32 8.33 7.91 -8.26
C VAL A 32 8.35 9.29 -7.59
N VAL A 33 8.47 9.31 -6.27
CA VAL A 33 8.60 10.51 -5.45
C VAL A 33 9.86 10.37 -4.62
N GLY A 34 10.76 11.36 -4.70
CA GLY A 34 12.11 11.29 -4.13
C GLY A 34 13.05 10.31 -4.85
N ASP A 35 14.16 9.96 -4.20
CA ASP A 35 15.29 9.28 -4.84
C ASP A 35 15.35 7.76 -4.58
N LYS A 36 14.49 7.26 -3.68
CA LYS A 36 14.46 5.85 -3.29
C LYS A 36 13.17 5.18 -3.75
N PRO A 37 13.19 3.87 -4.04
CA PRO A 37 11.96 3.10 -4.21
C PRO A 37 10.99 3.28 -3.03
N LEU A 38 9.68 3.38 -3.29
CA LEU A 38 8.68 3.58 -2.22
C LEU A 38 8.72 2.49 -1.14
N LEU A 39 9.04 1.24 -1.51
CA LEU A 39 9.26 0.14 -0.57
C LEU A 39 10.43 0.43 0.37
N VAL A 40 11.53 0.98 -0.16
CA VAL A 40 12.69 1.36 0.66
C VAL A 40 12.34 2.52 1.59
N GLN A 41 11.59 3.50 1.10
CA GLN A 41 11.09 4.60 1.94
C GLN A 41 10.20 4.06 3.08
N THR A 42 9.30 3.12 2.78
CA THR A 42 8.47 2.46 3.79
C THR A 42 9.31 1.72 4.82
N LEU A 43 10.32 0.96 4.38
CA LEU A 43 11.26 0.28 5.26
C LEU A 43 12.02 1.26 6.16
N ASP A 44 12.53 2.35 5.60
CA ASP A 44 13.24 3.39 6.35
C ASP A 44 12.35 4.04 7.42
N ARG A 45 11.06 4.28 7.11
CA ARG A 45 10.08 4.81 8.08
C ARG A 45 9.83 3.88 9.26
N VAL A 46 9.87 2.55 9.05
CA VAL A 46 9.48 1.56 10.06
C VAL A 46 10.64 0.90 10.81
N LYS A 47 11.87 0.99 10.30
CA LYS A 47 13.09 0.47 10.98
C LYS A 47 13.21 0.94 12.44
N PRO A 48 12.87 2.19 12.82
CA PRO A 48 12.91 2.61 14.23
C PRO A 48 11.83 2.00 15.12
N LEU A 49 10.80 1.37 14.54
CA LEU A 49 9.65 0.82 15.28
C LEU A 49 9.79 -0.65 15.65
N ALA A 50 10.47 -1.44 14.82
CA ALA A 50 10.64 -2.88 15.03
C ALA A 50 12.03 -3.34 14.57
N PRO A 51 12.65 -4.31 15.26
CA PRO A 51 13.92 -4.87 14.81
C PRO A 51 13.73 -5.58 13.47
N ALA A 52 14.77 -5.63 12.63
CA ALA A 52 14.70 -6.22 11.29
C ALA A 52 14.18 -7.67 11.28
N LYS A 53 14.46 -8.45 12.34
CA LYS A 53 13.92 -9.79 12.52
C LYS A 53 12.38 -9.81 12.54
N ASN A 54 11.70 -8.76 13.01
CA ASN A 54 10.24 -8.68 13.12
C ASN A 54 9.57 -7.93 11.95
N ILE A 55 10.35 -7.54 10.93
CA ILE A 55 9.82 -6.91 9.72
C ILE A 55 9.75 -7.95 8.60
N PHE A 56 8.57 -8.13 8.03
CA PHE A 56 8.31 -8.99 6.88
C PHE A 56 7.92 -8.16 5.67
N VAL A 57 8.24 -8.70 4.48
CA VAL A 57 7.76 -8.17 3.19
C VAL A 57 7.09 -9.32 2.45
N ILE A 58 5.80 -9.17 2.15
CA ILE A 58 5.05 -10.12 1.33
C ILE A 58 4.98 -9.55 -0.08
N THR A 59 5.37 -10.32 -1.09
CA THR A 59 5.37 -9.89 -2.50
C THR A 59 5.01 -11.03 -3.44
N SER A 60 4.84 -10.74 -4.73
CA SER A 60 4.55 -11.74 -5.75
C SER A 60 5.80 -12.42 -6.30
N ALA A 61 5.63 -13.63 -6.85
CA ALA A 61 6.71 -14.38 -7.50
C ALA A 61 7.44 -13.59 -8.61
N VAL A 62 6.71 -12.80 -9.40
CA VAL A 62 7.26 -12.00 -10.50
C VAL A 62 8.18 -10.88 -9.99
N GLN A 63 7.91 -10.36 -8.78
CA GLN A 63 8.60 -9.20 -8.20
C GLN A 63 9.69 -9.61 -7.20
N ALA A 64 9.70 -10.87 -6.76
CA ALA A 64 10.55 -11.38 -5.69
C ALA A 64 12.04 -11.03 -5.87
N LYS A 65 12.58 -11.16 -7.08
CA LYS A 65 14.00 -10.83 -7.35
C LYS A 65 14.28 -9.36 -7.08
N ALA A 66 13.45 -8.46 -7.60
CA ALA A 66 13.64 -7.02 -7.50
C ALA A 66 13.36 -6.52 -6.06
N VAL A 67 12.36 -7.07 -5.39
CA VAL A 67 12.09 -6.81 -3.96
C VAL A 67 13.27 -7.22 -3.09
N ARG A 68 13.81 -8.44 -3.26
CA ARG A 68 14.98 -8.89 -2.50
C ARG A 68 16.20 -7.98 -2.70
N ALA A 69 16.37 -7.42 -3.89
CA ALA A 69 17.49 -6.51 -4.18
C ALA A 69 17.40 -5.18 -3.42
N VAL A 70 16.19 -4.66 -3.17
CA VAL A 70 15.98 -3.39 -2.47
C VAL A 70 15.79 -3.54 -0.95
N CYS A 71 15.35 -4.71 -0.47
CA CYS A 71 15.15 -5.01 0.96
C CYS A 71 16.46 -5.36 1.70
N LYS A 72 17.56 -4.65 1.41
CA LYS A 72 18.85 -4.86 2.11
C LYS A 72 18.68 -4.58 3.61
N GLY A 73 19.11 -5.53 4.45
CA GLY A 73 18.98 -5.46 5.91
C GLY A 73 17.74 -6.14 6.49
N ILE A 74 16.81 -6.62 5.64
CA ILE A 74 15.74 -7.53 6.06
C ILE A 74 16.22 -8.98 5.89
N PRO A 75 16.00 -9.87 6.88
CA PRO A 75 16.37 -11.28 6.73
C PRO A 75 15.75 -11.88 5.48
N ALA A 76 16.51 -12.68 4.72
CA ALA A 76 16.02 -13.25 3.45
C ALA A 76 14.76 -14.11 3.63
N ALA A 77 14.64 -14.78 4.78
CA ALA A 77 13.47 -15.58 5.16
C ALA A 77 12.22 -14.73 5.47
N ASN A 78 12.38 -13.42 5.69
CA ASN A 78 11.27 -12.50 5.95
C ASN A 78 10.70 -11.86 4.67
N VAL A 79 11.35 -12.07 3.53
CA VAL A 79 10.79 -11.72 2.21
C VAL A 79 10.05 -12.94 1.69
N VAL A 80 8.73 -12.95 1.89
CA VAL A 80 7.84 -14.08 1.61
C VAL A 80 7.13 -13.86 0.28
N VAL A 81 7.07 -14.93 -0.51
CA VAL A 81 6.61 -14.87 -1.91
C VAL A 81 5.25 -15.54 -2.04
N GLU A 82 4.24 -14.77 -2.42
CA GLU A 82 2.95 -15.25 -2.88
C GLU A 82 3.11 -15.88 -4.27
N PRO A 83 2.68 -17.14 -4.47
CA PRO A 83 2.79 -17.79 -5.78
C PRO A 83 1.82 -17.21 -6.80
N VAL A 84 0.70 -16.64 -6.35
CA VAL A 84 -0.32 -15.99 -7.18
C VAL A 84 -1.04 -14.94 -6.36
N GLY A 85 -1.41 -13.81 -6.98
CA GLY A 85 -2.16 -12.74 -6.31
C GLY A 85 -3.58 -13.18 -5.95
N ARG A 86 -3.94 -13.04 -4.67
CA ARG A 86 -5.28 -13.35 -4.13
C ARG A 86 -5.93 -12.17 -3.41
N ASP A 87 -5.52 -10.95 -3.78
CA ASP A 87 -5.96 -9.71 -3.14
C ASP A 87 -5.49 -9.63 -1.67
N THR A 88 -5.91 -8.61 -0.91
CA THR A 88 -5.29 -8.28 0.37
C THR A 88 -5.64 -9.23 1.53
N ALA A 89 -6.81 -9.88 1.53
CA ALA A 89 -7.21 -10.74 2.65
C ALA A 89 -6.27 -11.95 2.83
N ALA A 90 -5.88 -12.60 1.73
CA ALA A 90 -4.97 -13.74 1.77
C ALA A 90 -3.58 -13.32 2.27
N ALA A 91 -3.08 -12.15 1.84
CA ALA A 91 -1.80 -11.62 2.27
C ALA A 91 -1.79 -11.25 3.76
N VAL A 92 -2.90 -10.70 4.27
CA VAL A 92 -3.08 -10.42 5.71
C VAL A 92 -3.19 -11.70 6.53
N GLY A 93 -3.89 -12.72 6.03
CA GLY A 93 -3.92 -14.04 6.67
C GLY A 93 -2.54 -14.70 6.72
N LEU A 94 -1.76 -14.58 5.65
CA LEU A 94 -0.36 -15.02 5.61
C LEU A 94 0.51 -14.24 6.60
N ALA A 95 0.33 -12.92 6.69
CA ALA A 95 1.00 -12.07 7.68
C ALA A 95 0.73 -12.56 9.11
N ALA A 96 -0.54 -12.81 9.45
CA ALA A 96 -0.94 -13.34 10.75
C ALA A 96 -0.32 -14.71 11.04
N ALA A 97 -0.25 -15.60 10.04
CA ALA A 97 0.38 -16.91 10.18
C ALA A 97 1.90 -16.81 10.44
N LEU A 98 2.59 -15.92 9.73
CA LEU A 98 4.05 -15.69 9.90
C LEU A 98 4.38 -15.10 11.27
N VAL A 99 3.60 -14.11 11.72
CA VAL A 99 3.75 -13.50 13.05
C VAL A 99 3.38 -14.51 14.12
N GLY A 100 2.25 -15.20 13.99
CA GLY A 100 1.75 -16.20 14.93
C GLY A 100 2.70 -17.38 15.16
N ALA A 101 3.50 -17.74 14.14
CA ALA A 101 4.54 -18.76 14.26
C ALA A 101 5.72 -18.34 15.17
N ARG A 102 5.89 -17.03 15.41
CA ARG A 102 6.93 -16.47 16.29
C ARG A 102 6.36 -16.01 17.63
N ASP A 103 5.20 -15.38 17.60
CA ASP A 103 4.45 -14.93 18.76
C ASP A 103 2.94 -15.18 18.51
N PRO A 104 2.34 -16.21 19.12
CA PRO A 104 0.92 -16.51 18.99
C PRO A 104 -0.01 -15.38 19.46
N LYS A 105 0.48 -14.44 20.27
CA LYS A 105 -0.24 -13.25 20.73
C LYS A 105 0.33 -11.96 20.12
N GLY A 106 1.18 -12.08 19.10
CA GLY A 106 1.87 -10.96 18.49
C GLY A 106 0.89 -9.92 17.93
N VAL A 107 1.24 -8.65 18.10
CA VAL A 107 0.57 -7.52 17.46
C VAL A 107 1.40 -7.07 16.28
N PHE A 108 0.77 -6.90 15.13
CA PHE A 108 1.45 -6.56 13.89
C PHE A 108 0.75 -5.46 13.11
N ALA A 109 1.55 -4.61 12.47
CA ALA A 109 1.06 -3.67 11.48
C ALA A 109 1.07 -4.30 10.08
N VAL A 110 0.00 -4.08 9.31
CA VAL A 110 -0.05 -4.34 7.87
C VAL A 110 0.05 -3.00 7.15
N LEU A 111 1.09 -2.83 6.34
CA LEU A 111 1.41 -1.56 5.70
C LEU A 111 1.56 -1.73 4.18
N PRO A 112 0.95 -0.87 3.36
CA PRO A 112 1.22 -0.83 1.92
C PRO A 112 2.65 -0.37 1.64
N ALA A 113 3.28 -0.97 0.64
CA ALA A 113 4.66 -0.64 0.25
C ALA A 113 4.79 0.66 -0.56
N ASP A 114 3.68 1.27 -0.95
CA ASP A 114 3.61 2.13 -2.13
C ASP A 114 2.92 3.48 -1.87
N HIS A 115 2.87 3.90 -0.60
CA HIS A 115 2.36 5.19 -0.14
C HIS A 115 3.48 6.19 0.15
N VAL A 116 3.21 7.46 -0.12
CA VAL A 116 4.08 8.60 0.20
C VAL A 116 3.64 9.21 1.52
N ILE A 117 4.61 9.36 2.42
CA ILE A 117 4.47 9.92 3.78
C ILE A 117 5.81 10.58 4.09
N HIS A 118 5.81 11.91 4.24
CA HIS A 118 7.01 12.72 4.50
C HIS A 118 7.27 12.88 6.01
N ASP A 119 6.25 13.11 6.82
CA ASP A 119 6.36 13.21 8.29
C ASP A 119 6.46 11.82 8.94
N ALA A 120 7.65 11.24 8.84
CA ALA A 120 7.97 9.96 9.45
C ALA A 120 7.77 9.95 10.98
N LYS A 121 7.94 11.10 11.66
CA LYS A 121 7.83 11.16 13.12
C LYS A 121 6.36 11.08 13.56
N ALA A 122 5.47 11.85 12.94
CA ALA A 122 4.04 11.75 13.17
C ALA A 122 3.52 10.34 12.84
N TYR A 123 3.95 9.78 11.70
CA TYR A 123 3.65 8.40 11.31
C TYR A 123 4.05 7.36 12.36
N GLN A 124 5.25 7.48 12.91
CA GLN A 124 5.73 6.57 13.96
C GLN A 124 4.95 6.74 15.27
N THR A 125 4.62 7.97 15.67
CA THR A 125 3.76 8.23 16.84
C THR A 125 2.37 7.61 16.65
N ASP A 126 1.79 7.77 15.45
CA ASP A 126 0.53 7.18 15.02
C ASP A 126 0.54 5.66 15.15
N LEU A 127 1.54 4.99 14.56
CA LEU A 127 1.65 3.54 14.61
C LEU A 127 1.85 3.03 16.04
N LYS A 128 2.68 3.67 16.85
CA LYS A 128 2.86 3.31 18.27
C LYS A 128 1.53 3.38 19.04
N ALA A 129 0.71 4.40 18.78
CA ALA A 129 -0.62 4.51 19.41
C ALA A 129 -1.57 3.41 18.91
N ALA A 130 -1.53 3.07 17.63
CA ALA A 130 -2.31 1.96 17.09
C ALA A 130 -1.87 0.59 17.65
N PHE A 131 -0.56 0.37 17.84
CA PHE A 131 -0.05 -0.81 18.55
C PHE A 131 -0.53 -0.87 19.99
N ALA A 132 -0.49 0.26 20.71
CA ALA A 132 -1.00 0.33 22.07
C ALA A 132 -2.51 0.03 22.14
N ALA A 133 -3.29 0.50 21.17
CA ALA A 133 -4.72 0.20 21.05
C ALA A 133 -4.99 -1.29 20.81
N ALA A 134 -4.33 -1.90 19.84
CA ALA A 134 -4.49 -3.32 19.51
C ALA A 134 -3.96 -4.27 20.59
N ALA A 135 -3.05 -3.81 21.45
CA ALA A 135 -2.56 -4.55 22.60
C ALA A 135 -3.45 -4.41 23.84
N ALA A 136 -4.25 -3.34 23.93
CA ALA A 136 -5.09 -3.05 25.08
C ALA A 136 -6.40 -3.85 25.08
N ASP A 137 -6.99 -4.06 23.90
CA ASP A 137 -8.25 -4.80 23.75
C ASP A 137 -8.27 -5.57 22.43
N ASP A 138 -9.20 -6.52 22.33
CA ASP A 138 -9.46 -7.29 21.12
C ASP A 138 -10.19 -6.44 20.07
N VAL A 139 -9.48 -5.49 19.46
CA VAL A 139 -10.00 -4.57 18.44
C VAL A 139 -9.22 -4.64 17.14
N MET A 140 -9.91 -4.37 16.04
CA MET A 140 -9.28 -4.19 14.73
C MET A 140 -8.99 -2.70 14.52
N VAL A 141 -7.74 -2.27 14.69
CA VAL A 141 -7.35 -0.88 14.48
C VAL A 141 -7.09 -0.60 13.01
N THR A 142 -7.68 0.47 12.49
CA THR A 142 -7.38 1.05 11.17
C THR A 142 -6.84 2.47 11.33
N ILE A 143 -6.04 2.94 10.36
CA ILE A 143 -5.61 4.33 10.27
C ILE A 143 -6.50 5.07 9.26
N GLY A 144 -7.07 6.20 9.67
CA GLY A 144 -7.94 7.01 8.83
C GLY A 144 -7.31 8.36 8.47
N ILE A 145 -7.30 8.72 7.18
CA ILE A 145 -6.78 10.01 6.71
C ILE A 145 -7.91 11.03 6.61
N THR A 146 -7.69 12.25 7.04
CA THR A 146 -8.67 13.34 6.86
C THR A 146 -8.85 13.63 5.37
N PRO A 147 -10.07 13.50 4.80
CA PRO A 147 -10.33 13.76 3.41
C PRO A 147 -10.11 15.25 3.09
N THR A 148 -9.42 15.52 1.99
CA THR A 148 -9.24 16.88 1.46
C THR A 148 -10.03 17.12 0.17
N GLU A 149 -10.56 16.06 -0.42
CA GLU A 149 -11.36 16.10 -1.65
C GLU A 149 -12.38 14.93 -1.69
N PRO A 150 -13.41 14.96 -2.55
CA PRO A 150 -14.38 13.87 -2.69
C PRO A 150 -13.83 12.73 -3.57
N ALA A 151 -12.76 12.08 -3.12
CA ALA A 151 -12.07 11.02 -3.87
C ALA A 151 -12.89 9.72 -3.97
N THR A 152 -13.26 9.30 -5.18
CA THR A 152 -14.04 8.05 -5.41
C THR A 152 -13.18 6.79 -5.45
N GLY A 153 -11.85 6.95 -5.47
CA GLY A 153 -10.89 5.83 -5.52
C GLY A 153 -10.61 5.17 -4.17
N PHE A 154 -11.03 5.80 -3.06
CA PHE A 154 -10.72 5.37 -1.70
C PHE A 154 -11.93 4.74 -1.01
N GLY A 155 -11.64 3.86 -0.05
CA GLY A 155 -12.61 3.50 0.99
C GLY A 155 -12.78 4.65 1.98
N TYR A 156 -13.96 4.75 2.59
CA TYR A 156 -14.30 5.72 3.61
C TYR A 156 -14.69 5.01 4.92
N ILE A 157 -14.30 5.61 6.03
CA ILE A 157 -14.52 5.15 7.40
C ILE A 157 -15.36 6.20 8.09
N GLN A 158 -16.61 5.88 8.45
CA GLN A 158 -17.40 6.79 9.27
C GLN A 158 -16.96 6.68 10.73
N LYS A 159 -16.45 7.78 11.29
CA LYS A 159 -16.12 7.87 12.71
C LYS A 159 -17.38 7.71 13.54
N GLY A 160 -17.29 6.85 14.55
CA GLY A 160 -18.26 6.71 15.60
C GLY A 160 -17.84 7.44 16.88
N ASP A 161 -18.39 6.97 17.98
CA ASP A 161 -18.17 7.56 19.29
C ASP A 161 -16.70 7.40 19.73
N ALA A 162 -16.24 8.31 20.58
CA ALA A 162 -14.92 8.22 21.18
C ALA A 162 -14.76 6.89 21.91
N TRP A 163 -13.61 6.23 21.72
CA TRP A 163 -13.33 4.94 22.34
C TRP A 163 -12.28 5.06 23.43
N LYS A 164 -11.03 5.38 23.08
CA LYS A 164 -9.91 5.53 24.03
C LYS A 164 -8.92 6.58 23.52
N THR A 165 -8.09 7.10 24.43
CA THR A 165 -6.97 8.00 24.08
C THR A 165 -5.66 7.41 24.59
N PHE A 166 -4.66 7.38 23.72
CA PHE A 166 -3.32 6.88 24.04
C PHE A 166 -2.31 8.02 24.03
N THR A 167 -1.43 8.09 25.03
CA THR A 167 -0.37 9.10 25.10
C THR A 167 0.95 8.48 24.68
N ILE A 168 1.49 8.92 23.55
CA ILE A 168 2.77 8.44 22.99
C ILE A 168 3.67 9.66 22.78
N ASP A 169 4.91 9.62 23.28
CA ASP A 169 5.88 10.69 23.08
C ASP A 169 5.33 12.10 23.46
N ARG A 170 4.57 12.17 24.57
CA ARG A 170 3.85 13.37 25.07
C ARG A 170 2.72 13.89 24.16
N ARG A 171 2.29 13.12 23.15
CA ARG A 171 1.19 13.44 22.24
C ARG A 171 -0.02 12.55 22.54
N ARG A 172 -1.19 13.15 22.72
CA ARG A 172 -2.46 12.43 22.92
C ARG A 172 -3.07 12.05 21.59
N ARG A 173 -3.36 10.76 21.38
CA ARG A 173 -3.94 10.20 20.17
C ARG A 173 -5.31 9.60 20.50
N ALA A 174 -6.36 10.28 20.06
CA ALA A 174 -7.72 9.81 20.24
C ALA A 174 -8.06 8.74 19.18
N VAL A 175 -8.75 7.69 19.62
CA VAL A 175 -9.23 6.59 18.78
C VAL A 175 -10.73 6.52 18.95
N SER A 176 -11.45 6.35 17.84
CA SER A 176 -12.92 6.26 17.80
C SER A 176 -13.38 4.89 17.36
N ARG A 177 -14.58 4.48 17.76
CA ARG A 177 -15.25 3.34 17.12
C ARG A 177 -15.51 3.65 15.65
N VAL A 178 -15.61 2.62 14.82
CA VAL A 178 -16.10 2.78 13.44
C VAL A 178 -17.60 2.51 13.40
N LYS A 179 -18.38 3.43 12.82
CA LYS A 179 -19.82 3.23 12.59
C LYS A 179 -20.07 2.37 11.35
N ARG A 180 -19.33 2.62 10.28
CA ARG A 180 -19.37 1.83 9.03
C ARG A 180 -18.14 2.04 8.17
N PHE A 181 -17.85 1.05 7.33
CA PHE A 181 -16.96 1.15 6.19
C PHE A 181 -17.76 1.26 4.90
N VAL A 182 -17.26 2.04 3.94
CA VAL A 182 -17.85 2.17 2.61
C VAL A 182 -16.72 2.19 1.59
N GLU A 183 -16.63 1.17 0.74
CA GLU A 183 -15.62 1.10 -0.32
C GLU A 183 -16.07 1.87 -1.58
N LYS A 184 -15.25 2.83 -2.04
CA LYS A 184 -15.36 3.51 -3.34
C LYS A 184 -16.76 4.05 -3.67
N PRO A 185 -17.23 5.06 -2.90
CA PRO A 185 -18.52 5.69 -3.16
C PRO A 185 -18.55 6.40 -4.52
N LYS A 186 -19.76 6.65 -5.04
CA LYS A 186 -19.97 7.53 -6.20
C LYS A 186 -19.61 8.98 -5.83
N GLN A 187 -19.30 9.80 -6.84
CA GLN A 187 -18.84 11.19 -6.68
C GLN A 187 -19.73 12.04 -5.75
N GLU A 188 -21.05 11.98 -5.95
CA GLU A 188 -22.01 12.72 -5.13
C GLU A 188 -21.93 12.32 -3.65
N VAL A 189 -21.87 11.02 -3.38
CA VAL A 189 -21.78 10.46 -2.02
C VAL A 189 -20.43 10.82 -1.38
N ALA A 190 -19.34 10.78 -2.14
CA ALA A 190 -18.03 11.24 -1.66
C ALA A 190 -18.06 12.73 -1.26
N GLY A 191 -18.79 13.56 -2.02
CA GLY A 191 -19.05 14.97 -1.70
C GLY A 191 -19.78 15.14 -0.37
N GLN A 192 -20.83 14.34 -0.13
CA GLN A 192 -21.56 14.34 1.14
C GLN A 192 -20.66 13.91 2.32
N TYR A 193 -19.80 12.91 2.12
CA TYR A 193 -18.87 12.44 3.16
C TYR A 193 -17.83 13.49 3.54
N LEU A 194 -17.29 14.19 2.54
CA LEU A 194 -16.38 15.31 2.78
C LEU A 194 -17.07 16.45 3.53
N ALA A 195 -18.27 16.83 3.09
CA ALA A 195 -19.03 17.93 3.70
C ALA A 195 -19.43 17.66 5.16
N SER A 196 -19.67 16.39 5.52
CA SER A 196 -20.07 16.06 6.90
C SER A 196 -18.92 16.12 7.92
N GLY A 197 -17.65 15.93 7.49
CA GLY A 197 -16.49 15.87 8.38
C GLY A 197 -16.43 14.62 9.29
N ASP A 198 -17.41 13.73 9.18
CA ASP A 198 -17.50 12.50 9.98
C ASP A 198 -16.69 11.35 9.39
N TYR A 199 -16.27 11.47 8.13
CA TYR A 199 -15.57 10.40 7.43
C TYR A 199 -14.07 10.64 7.35
N LEU A 200 -13.34 9.53 7.34
CA LEU A 200 -11.92 9.45 7.04
C LEU A 200 -11.72 8.57 5.82
N TRP A 201 -10.67 8.79 5.03
CA TRP A 201 -10.25 7.81 4.03
C TRP A 201 -9.59 6.61 4.70
N ASN A 202 -9.87 5.42 4.18
CA ASN A 202 -9.17 4.20 4.52
C ASN A 202 -7.79 4.20 3.87
N ALA A 203 -6.75 4.27 4.71
CA ALA A 203 -5.37 4.33 4.25
C ALA A 203 -4.78 2.94 3.92
N GLY A 204 -5.57 1.86 4.01
CA GLY A 204 -5.09 0.48 3.83
C GLY A 204 -4.04 0.06 4.87
N MET A 205 -3.98 0.75 6.01
CA MET A 205 -3.02 0.53 7.09
C MET A 205 -3.75 0.03 8.33
N PHE A 206 -3.30 -1.11 8.84
CA PHE A 206 -3.98 -1.85 9.89
C PHE A 206 -3.01 -2.25 11.00
N VAL A 207 -3.48 -2.33 12.24
CA VAL A 207 -2.67 -2.84 13.37
C VAL A 207 -3.52 -3.79 14.22
N TRP A 208 -3.26 -5.09 14.12
CA TRP A 208 -4.10 -6.14 14.74
C TRP A 208 -3.26 -7.13 15.52
N SER A 209 -3.90 -7.82 16.47
CA SER A 209 -3.32 -8.98 17.12
C SER A 209 -3.61 -10.26 16.32
N VAL A 210 -2.69 -11.23 16.38
CA VAL A 210 -2.87 -12.56 15.77
C VAL A 210 -4.18 -13.24 16.22
N PRO A 211 -4.56 -13.21 17.52
CA PRO A 211 -5.84 -13.77 17.95
C PRO A 211 -7.06 -13.09 17.31
N VAL A 212 -7.09 -11.76 17.28
CA VAL A 212 -8.23 -10.99 16.73
C VAL A 212 -8.42 -11.27 15.24
N VAL A 213 -7.36 -11.24 14.45
CA VAL A 213 -7.47 -11.47 13.00
C VAL A 213 -7.86 -12.91 12.67
N ASN A 214 -7.34 -13.89 13.42
CA ASN A 214 -7.73 -15.30 13.22
C ASN A 214 -9.21 -15.52 13.59
N ALA A 215 -9.69 -14.92 14.68
CA ALA A 215 -11.11 -14.99 15.06
C ALA A 215 -12.00 -14.34 14.00
N ALA A 216 -11.60 -13.18 13.46
CA ALA A 216 -12.34 -12.49 12.41
C ALA A 216 -12.39 -13.34 11.12
N PHE A 217 -11.29 -13.96 10.70
CA PHE A 217 -11.28 -14.86 9.54
C PHE A 217 -12.18 -16.09 9.76
N ALA A 218 -12.11 -16.73 10.93
CA ALA A 218 -12.96 -17.87 11.26
C ALA A 218 -14.45 -17.52 11.22
N ALA A 219 -14.83 -16.34 11.70
CA ALA A 219 -16.22 -15.89 11.73
C ALA A 219 -16.74 -15.41 10.37
N HIS A 220 -15.93 -14.68 9.60
CA HIS A 220 -16.42 -13.90 8.45
C HIS A 220 -15.94 -14.38 7.08
N ALA A 221 -14.91 -15.24 7.05
CA ALA A 221 -14.35 -15.82 5.84
C ALA A 221 -13.84 -17.27 6.07
N PRO A 222 -14.71 -18.21 6.49
CA PRO A 222 -14.31 -19.56 6.91
C PRO A 222 -13.60 -20.38 5.83
N GLU A 223 -13.97 -20.19 4.55
CA GLU A 223 -13.28 -20.85 3.43
C GLU A 223 -11.82 -20.40 3.30
N LEU A 224 -11.57 -19.09 3.46
CA LEU A 224 -10.23 -18.53 3.47
C LEU A 224 -9.46 -19.03 4.71
N ASP A 225 -10.10 -19.03 5.88
CA ASP A 225 -9.47 -19.51 7.12
C ASP A 225 -9.08 -20.99 7.05
N ALA A 226 -9.89 -21.86 6.45
CA ALA A 226 -9.57 -23.27 6.26
C ALA A 226 -8.30 -23.48 5.41
N GLY A 227 -8.06 -22.61 4.43
CA GLY A 227 -6.81 -22.58 3.68
C GLY A 227 -5.64 -22.04 4.52
N LEU A 228 -5.84 -20.93 5.22
CA LEU A 228 -4.84 -20.32 6.11
C LEU A 228 -4.42 -21.26 7.25
N ALA A 229 -5.32 -22.09 7.78
CA ALA A 229 -5.03 -23.10 8.79
C ALA A 229 -3.95 -24.10 8.33
N LYS A 230 -3.95 -24.48 7.04
CA LYS A 230 -2.92 -25.36 6.46
C LYS A 230 -1.56 -24.66 6.39
N ILE A 231 -1.56 -23.35 6.16
CA ILE A 231 -0.34 -22.52 6.18
C ILE A 231 0.19 -22.39 7.61
N ARG A 232 -0.68 -22.07 8.58
CA ARG A 232 -0.34 -22.04 10.02
C ARG A 232 0.27 -23.36 10.49
N ALA A 233 -0.32 -24.50 10.08
CA ALA A 233 0.19 -25.82 10.42
C ALA A 233 1.58 -26.14 9.83
N ALA A 234 1.92 -25.60 8.65
CA ALA A 234 3.23 -25.76 8.03
C ALA A 234 4.31 -24.87 8.65
N LEU A 235 3.92 -23.84 9.38
CA LEU A 235 4.82 -22.96 10.13
C LEU A 235 4.99 -23.39 11.59
N ALA A 236 4.18 -24.35 12.07
CA ALA A 236 4.25 -24.83 13.43
C ALA A 236 5.62 -25.47 13.72
N PRO A 237 6.23 -25.24 14.90
CA PRO A 237 7.57 -25.76 15.23
C PRO A 237 7.72 -27.28 15.04
N ALA A 238 6.65 -28.04 15.30
CA ALA A 238 6.61 -29.49 15.18
C ALA A 238 6.53 -30.01 13.72
N ARG A 239 6.23 -29.15 12.74
CA ARG A 239 6.11 -29.49 11.33
C ARG A 239 6.80 -28.42 10.47
N LYS A 240 8.12 -28.51 10.33
CA LYS A 240 8.88 -27.65 9.40
C LYS A 240 8.74 -28.17 7.96
N ALA A 241 7.52 -28.17 7.43
CA ALA A 241 7.33 -28.34 6.00
C ALA A 241 7.85 -27.07 5.29
N PRO A 242 8.46 -27.17 4.10
CA PRO A 242 8.87 -25.99 3.35
C PRO A 242 7.66 -25.08 3.09
N LEU A 243 7.68 -23.86 3.63
CA LEU A 243 6.60 -22.88 3.48
C LEU A 243 6.25 -22.68 2.01
N ASP A 244 7.26 -22.51 1.15
CA ASP A 244 7.10 -22.30 -0.29
C ASP A 244 6.30 -23.42 -0.98
N ALA A 245 6.57 -24.69 -0.62
CA ALA A 245 5.83 -25.83 -1.17
C ALA A 245 4.37 -25.83 -0.71
N THR A 246 4.14 -25.46 0.56
CA THR A 246 2.77 -25.33 1.10
C THR A 246 2.02 -24.18 0.44
N LEU A 247 2.65 -23.02 0.28
CA LEU A 247 2.05 -21.86 -0.40
C LEU A 247 1.68 -22.21 -1.84
N LYS A 248 2.59 -22.81 -2.62
CA LYS A 248 2.30 -23.23 -4.01
C LYS A 248 1.08 -24.17 -4.11
N ARG A 249 0.87 -25.04 -3.12
CA ARG A 249 -0.26 -25.99 -3.11
C ARG A 249 -1.58 -25.36 -2.63
N VAL A 250 -1.52 -24.48 -1.63
CA VAL A 250 -2.71 -23.98 -0.90
C VAL A 250 -3.16 -22.63 -1.43
N TYR A 251 -2.23 -21.69 -1.63
CA TYR A 251 -2.53 -20.29 -1.95
C TYR A 251 -3.35 -20.11 -3.23
N PRO A 252 -3.10 -20.87 -4.33
CA PRO A 252 -3.93 -20.79 -5.53
C PRO A 252 -5.38 -21.22 -5.35
N LYS A 253 -5.75 -21.84 -4.23
CA LYS A 253 -7.12 -22.26 -3.94
C LYS A 253 -7.85 -21.29 -3.01
N LEU A 254 -7.18 -20.26 -2.51
CA LEU A 254 -7.79 -19.29 -1.61
C LEU A 254 -8.77 -18.39 -2.39
N PRO A 255 -9.89 -17.99 -1.76
CA PRO A 255 -10.75 -16.94 -2.29
C PRO A 255 -9.95 -15.67 -2.61
N ARG A 256 -10.30 -15.00 -3.72
CA ARG A 256 -9.71 -13.71 -4.10
C ARG A 256 -10.63 -12.59 -3.61
N ILE A 257 -10.28 -11.96 -2.49
CA ILE A 257 -11.10 -10.94 -1.82
C ILE A 257 -10.22 -9.97 -1.03
N SER A 258 -10.59 -8.68 -0.99
CA SER A 258 -9.88 -7.72 -0.14
C SER A 258 -10.18 -7.94 1.34
N VAL A 259 -9.27 -7.51 2.20
CA VAL A 259 -9.44 -7.60 3.65
C VAL A 259 -10.59 -6.72 4.15
N ASP A 260 -10.88 -5.63 3.43
CA ASP A 260 -11.96 -4.70 3.72
C ASP A 260 -13.32 -5.42 3.64
N TYR A 261 -13.57 -6.12 2.53
CA TYR A 261 -14.78 -6.93 2.33
C TYR A 261 -14.79 -8.22 3.16
N ALA A 262 -13.64 -8.84 3.35
CA ALA A 262 -13.55 -10.10 4.08
C ALA A 262 -13.83 -9.90 5.58
N LEU A 263 -13.31 -8.82 6.18
CA LEU A 263 -13.29 -8.60 7.62
C LEU A 263 -13.89 -7.26 8.04
N LEU A 264 -13.39 -6.13 7.53
CA LEU A 264 -13.68 -4.81 8.12
C LEU A 264 -15.15 -4.40 8.02
N GLU A 265 -15.81 -4.68 6.90
CA GLU A 265 -17.24 -4.40 6.74
C GLU A 265 -18.14 -5.27 7.62
N LYS A 266 -17.63 -6.39 8.14
CA LYS A 266 -18.40 -7.40 8.89
C LYS A 266 -18.10 -7.42 10.39
N SER A 267 -16.95 -6.87 10.78
CA SER A 267 -16.46 -6.92 12.16
C SER A 267 -17.10 -5.81 13.00
N THR A 268 -17.46 -6.12 14.25
CA THR A 268 -18.14 -5.18 15.17
C THR A 268 -17.18 -4.47 16.12
N ASN A 269 -15.92 -4.91 16.20
CA ASN A 269 -14.87 -4.43 17.08
C ASN A 269 -13.82 -3.58 16.33
N VAL A 270 -14.24 -2.84 15.30
CA VAL A 270 -13.33 -2.00 14.51
C VAL A 270 -13.22 -0.60 15.12
N VAL A 271 -11.99 -0.10 15.24
CA VAL A 271 -11.68 1.24 15.74
C VAL A 271 -10.75 1.96 14.77
N VAL A 272 -10.90 3.27 14.65
CA VAL A 272 -10.11 4.12 13.76
C VAL A 272 -9.28 5.11 14.55
N LEU A 273 -8.01 5.19 14.20
CA LEU A 273 -7.10 6.22 14.65
C LEU A 273 -6.95 7.26 13.52
N PRO A 274 -7.43 8.51 13.68
CA PRO A 274 -7.21 9.57 12.71
C PRO A 274 -5.72 9.95 12.65
N SER A 275 -5.15 9.94 11.45
CA SER A 275 -3.74 10.22 11.22
C SER A 275 -3.37 11.67 11.59
N SER A 276 -2.12 11.85 12.04
CA SER A 276 -1.54 13.20 12.23
C SER A 276 -0.42 13.52 11.22
N PHE A 277 -0.14 12.60 10.31
CA PHE A 277 0.88 12.71 9.26
C PHE A 277 0.24 13.00 7.89
N ASP A 278 1.07 13.50 6.96
CA ASP A 278 0.73 13.64 5.55
C ASP A 278 0.71 12.29 4.83
N TRP A 279 -0.20 12.12 3.88
CA TRP A 279 -0.36 10.86 3.17
C TRP A 279 -0.87 11.08 1.75
N ASP A 280 -0.29 10.33 0.81
CA ASP A 280 -0.79 10.18 -0.56
C ASP A 280 -0.57 8.73 -1.03
N ASP A 281 -1.58 8.12 -1.65
CA ASP A 281 -1.45 6.78 -2.23
C ASP A 281 -0.65 6.79 -3.54
N VAL A 282 -0.49 7.97 -4.15
CA VAL A 282 0.14 8.18 -5.45
C VAL A 282 -0.39 7.17 -6.47
N GLY A 283 -1.70 7.18 -6.67
CA GLY A 283 -2.41 6.17 -7.46
C GLY A 283 -2.08 6.18 -8.97
N ALA A 284 -1.71 7.34 -9.53
CA ALA A 284 -1.39 7.53 -10.96
C ALA A 284 -0.52 8.77 -11.18
N TRP A 285 -0.01 8.95 -12.40
CA TRP A 285 0.83 10.09 -12.79
C TRP A 285 0.29 11.49 -12.40
N PRO A 286 -1.02 11.80 -12.48
CA PRO A 286 -1.54 13.11 -12.05
C PRO A 286 -1.33 13.45 -10.57
N ALA A 287 -1.07 12.45 -9.70
CA ALA A 287 -0.78 12.69 -8.30
C ALA A 287 0.67 13.14 -8.05
N VAL A 288 1.59 12.76 -8.93
CA VAL A 288 3.04 12.99 -8.78
C VAL A 288 3.41 14.48 -8.64
N PRO A 289 2.87 15.43 -9.44
CA PRO A 289 3.26 16.84 -9.38
C PRO A 289 3.12 17.47 -7.99
N LYS A 290 2.18 16.99 -7.15
CA LYS A 290 1.95 17.50 -5.79
C LYS A 290 3.18 17.34 -4.87
N HIS A 291 4.14 16.51 -5.25
CA HIS A 291 5.34 16.21 -4.47
C HIS A 291 6.62 16.86 -5.01
N PHE A 292 6.51 17.71 -6.01
CA PHE A 292 7.65 18.42 -6.60
C PHE A 292 7.36 19.92 -6.64
N THR A 293 8.42 20.72 -6.73
CA THR A 293 8.29 22.17 -6.91
C THR A 293 8.03 22.44 -8.40
N PRO A 294 6.87 23.01 -8.77
CA PRO A 294 6.63 23.41 -10.14
C PRO A 294 7.40 24.69 -10.50
N ASP A 295 7.59 24.91 -11.81
CA ASP A 295 8.02 26.21 -12.32
C ASP A 295 6.89 27.27 -12.28
N ALA A 296 7.18 28.47 -12.76
CA ALA A 296 6.21 29.58 -12.79
C ALA A 296 4.96 29.30 -13.65
N ALA A 297 5.03 28.36 -14.59
CA ALA A 297 3.92 27.96 -15.46
C ALA A 297 3.24 26.66 -14.99
N GLY A 298 3.58 26.17 -13.79
CA GLY A 298 2.98 24.96 -13.22
C GLY A 298 3.56 23.65 -13.77
N ASN A 299 4.65 23.70 -14.55
CA ASN A 299 5.29 22.48 -15.06
C ASN A 299 6.14 21.83 -13.98
N VAL A 300 6.10 20.50 -13.94
CA VAL A 300 7.00 19.67 -13.13
C VAL A 300 7.87 18.86 -14.08
N THR A 301 9.18 19.04 -13.98
CA THR A 301 10.16 18.29 -14.75
C THR A 301 11.04 17.44 -13.84
N ARG A 302 11.39 16.23 -14.31
CA ARG A 302 12.39 15.36 -13.67
C ARG A 302 13.26 14.71 -14.73
N GLY A 303 14.56 14.62 -14.44
CA GLY A 303 15.57 14.20 -15.42
C GLY A 303 15.91 15.31 -16.41
N LEU A 304 16.53 14.95 -17.53
CA LEU A 304 16.94 15.91 -18.55
C LEU A 304 15.73 16.33 -19.40
N ALA A 305 15.04 17.39 -19.00
CA ALA A 305 13.82 17.86 -19.64
C ALA A 305 13.69 19.38 -19.67
N VAL A 306 13.01 19.90 -20.70
CA VAL A 306 12.68 21.32 -20.86
C VAL A 306 11.25 21.47 -21.37
N VAL A 307 10.54 22.49 -20.86
CA VAL A 307 9.24 22.91 -21.35
C VAL A 307 9.35 24.37 -21.77
N GLU A 308 8.93 24.67 -22.99
CA GLU A 308 8.94 26.01 -23.56
C GLU A 308 7.52 26.33 -24.06
N GLN A 309 7.00 27.53 -23.78
CA GLN A 309 5.64 27.94 -24.17
C GLN A 309 4.54 26.91 -23.80
N GLY A 310 4.69 26.23 -22.67
CA GLY A 310 3.74 25.23 -22.18
C GLY A 310 3.52 25.37 -20.68
N SER A 311 2.36 24.93 -20.21
CA SER A 311 1.91 25.10 -18.83
C SER A 311 1.31 23.80 -18.30
N ASN A 312 1.40 23.64 -16.97
CA ASN A 312 0.84 22.49 -16.27
C ASN A 312 1.26 21.13 -16.85
N ASN A 313 2.50 20.96 -17.33
CA ASN A 313 3.00 19.67 -17.81
C ASN A 313 3.66 18.86 -16.69
N LEU A 314 3.64 17.54 -16.81
CA LEU A 314 4.52 16.63 -16.08
C LEU A 314 5.46 15.96 -17.08
N VAL A 315 6.76 16.28 -17.03
CA VAL A 315 7.77 15.64 -17.87
C VAL A 315 8.72 14.84 -16.99
N PHE A 316 8.65 13.51 -17.10
CA PHE A 316 9.40 12.59 -16.26
C PHE A 316 10.32 11.73 -17.13
N ALA A 317 11.59 12.11 -17.21
CA ALA A 317 12.62 11.35 -17.89
C ALA A 317 13.43 10.52 -16.88
N ASP A 318 13.82 9.30 -17.27
CA ASP A 318 14.76 8.49 -16.50
C ASP A 318 16.07 9.28 -16.28
N GLU A 319 16.41 9.59 -15.04
CA GLU A 319 17.62 10.35 -14.66
C GLU A 319 18.92 9.64 -15.06
N LYS A 320 18.88 8.33 -15.28
CA LYS A 320 20.03 7.57 -15.78
C LYS A 320 20.17 7.67 -17.30
N SER A 321 19.14 8.16 -17.98
CA SER A 321 19.18 8.42 -19.41
C SER A 321 19.84 9.76 -19.70
N LYS A 322 20.65 9.80 -20.75
CA LYS A 322 21.17 11.07 -21.31
C LYS A 322 20.20 11.68 -22.34
N HIS A 323 18.97 11.18 -22.40
CA HIS A 323 17.98 11.59 -23.38
C HIS A 323 17.27 12.87 -22.92
N LEU A 324 17.38 13.93 -23.72
CA LEU A 324 16.65 15.18 -23.50
C LEU A 324 15.21 15.05 -23.99
N VAL A 325 14.24 15.39 -23.13
CA VAL A 325 12.83 15.52 -23.50
C VAL A 325 12.47 17.00 -23.56
N ALA A 326 12.00 17.47 -24.72
CA ALA A 326 11.54 18.84 -24.92
C ALA A 326 10.05 18.88 -25.24
N VAL A 327 9.31 19.77 -24.58
CA VAL A 327 7.89 20.06 -24.86
C VAL A 327 7.79 21.53 -25.26
N LEU A 328 7.21 21.80 -26.43
CA LEU A 328 7.03 23.15 -26.96
C LEU A 328 5.55 23.39 -27.30
N GLY A 329 4.95 24.44 -26.75
CA GLY A 329 3.60 24.88 -27.14
C GLY A 329 2.45 23.98 -26.69
N ALA A 330 2.68 23.10 -25.71
CA ALA A 330 1.69 22.13 -25.25
C ALA A 330 1.43 22.25 -23.76
N ASP A 331 0.16 22.10 -23.38
CA ASP A 331 -0.33 22.21 -22.02
C ASP A 331 -0.93 20.90 -21.52
N ASP A 332 -0.97 20.73 -20.20
CA ASP A 332 -1.68 19.64 -19.52
C ASP A 332 -1.27 18.23 -19.99
N LEU A 333 -0.03 18.04 -20.40
CA LEU A 333 0.51 16.74 -20.78
C LEU A 333 1.23 16.04 -19.64
N ILE A 334 1.22 14.71 -19.72
CA ILE A 334 2.11 13.82 -18.99
C ILE A 334 2.99 13.17 -20.05
N VAL A 335 4.29 13.44 -19.98
CA VAL A 335 5.32 12.85 -20.83
C VAL A 335 6.24 12.05 -19.93
N VAL A 336 6.27 10.73 -20.13
CA VAL A 336 7.14 9.84 -19.35
C VAL A 336 8.05 9.08 -20.29
N HIS A 337 9.34 9.29 -20.14
CA HIS A 337 10.35 8.66 -20.97
C HIS A 337 11.16 7.63 -20.16
N THR A 338 11.25 6.42 -20.72
CA THR A 338 12.15 5.35 -20.29
C THR A 338 13.03 4.92 -21.46
N PRO A 339 14.16 4.22 -21.23
CA PRO A 339 15.09 3.86 -22.30
C PRO A 339 14.48 3.12 -23.50
N ASP A 340 13.39 2.39 -23.30
CA ASP A 340 12.76 1.53 -24.31
C ASP A 340 11.32 1.91 -24.69
N ALA A 341 10.72 2.91 -24.02
CA ALA A 341 9.35 3.36 -24.27
C ALA A 341 9.09 4.79 -23.76
N THR A 342 8.21 5.50 -24.46
CA THR A 342 7.72 6.82 -24.06
C THR A 342 6.19 6.81 -24.03
N LEU A 343 5.61 7.37 -22.98
CA LEU A 343 4.19 7.70 -22.89
C LEU A 343 4.02 9.20 -23.05
N VAL A 344 3.07 9.59 -23.90
CA VAL A 344 2.55 10.96 -23.98
C VAL A 344 1.04 10.88 -23.84
N VAL A 345 0.49 11.53 -22.83
CA VAL A 345 -0.96 11.47 -22.56
C VAL A 345 -1.44 12.78 -21.95
N PRO A 346 -2.61 13.31 -22.35
CA PRO A 346 -3.24 14.39 -21.61
C PRO A 346 -3.52 13.97 -20.16
N LYS A 347 -3.30 14.87 -19.20
CA LYS A 347 -3.53 14.61 -17.76
C LYS A 347 -4.92 14.01 -17.49
N ALA A 348 -5.94 14.53 -18.16
CA ALA A 348 -7.33 14.07 -18.03
C ALA A 348 -7.55 12.59 -18.42
N LYS A 349 -6.69 12.03 -19.27
CA LYS A 349 -6.79 10.64 -19.76
C LYS A 349 -5.87 9.65 -19.04
N ALA A 350 -5.19 10.07 -17.97
CA ALA A 350 -4.22 9.21 -17.28
C ALA A 350 -4.82 7.89 -16.73
N GLN A 351 -6.11 7.86 -16.40
CA GLN A 351 -6.77 6.61 -15.97
C GLN A 351 -6.92 5.58 -17.10
N GLU A 352 -6.88 6.02 -18.36
CA GLU A 352 -7.03 5.16 -19.54
C GLU A 352 -5.74 4.39 -19.90
N ILE A 353 -4.60 4.69 -19.26
CA ILE A 353 -3.31 4.01 -19.50
C ILE A 353 -3.46 2.49 -19.38
N LYS A 354 -4.25 2.00 -18.42
CA LYS A 354 -4.48 0.55 -18.25
C LYS A 354 -5.15 -0.09 -19.47
N ALA A 355 -6.06 0.62 -20.13
CA ALA A 355 -6.68 0.15 -21.36
C ALA A 355 -5.69 0.16 -22.53
N LEU A 356 -4.82 1.17 -22.59
CA LEU A 356 -3.74 1.24 -23.59
C LEU A 356 -2.80 0.04 -23.51
N LEU A 357 -2.46 -0.46 -22.31
CA LEU A 357 -1.56 -1.61 -22.16
C LEU A 357 -2.06 -2.88 -22.85
N LYS A 358 -3.38 -3.08 -22.95
CA LYS A 358 -3.95 -4.21 -23.72
C LYS A 358 -3.60 -4.13 -25.20
N ARG A 359 -3.54 -2.91 -25.75
CA ARG A 359 -3.12 -2.68 -27.15
C ARG A 359 -1.62 -2.88 -27.31
N VAL A 360 -0.82 -2.45 -26.34
CA VAL A 360 0.63 -2.68 -26.33
C VAL A 360 0.92 -4.19 -26.31
N GLU A 361 0.22 -4.96 -25.49
CA GLU A 361 0.33 -6.43 -25.42
C GLU A 361 0.08 -7.11 -26.77
N ALA A 362 -0.91 -6.61 -27.51
CA ALA A 362 -1.31 -7.15 -28.81
C ALA A 362 -0.31 -6.83 -29.95
N LEU A 363 0.67 -5.93 -29.73
CA LEU A 363 1.72 -5.69 -30.71
C LEU A 363 2.65 -6.90 -30.82
N ARG A 364 3.29 -7.07 -31.98
CA ARG A 364 4.31 -8.10 -32.17
C ARG A 364 5.47 -7.87 -31.20
N GLY A 365 5.65 -8.78 -30.23
CA GLY A 365 6.65 -8.64 -29.18
C GLY A 365 6.27 -7.65 -28.07
N GLY A 366 4.99 -7.26 -27.99
CA GLY A 366 4.42 -6.28 -27.06
C GLY A 366 4.72 -6.53 -25.58
N ALA A 367 4.80 -7.80 -25.20
CA ALA A 367 4.99 -8.24 -23.82
C ALA A 367 6.27 -7.70 -23.16
N LYS A 368 7.32 -7.35 -23.93
CA LYS A 368 8.56 -6.81 -23.35
C LYS A 368 8.41 -5.41 -22.74
N TRP A 369 7.35 -4.69 -23.12
CA TRP A 369 7.04 -3.36 -22.60
C TRP A 369 5.99 -3.39 -21.48
N LEU A 370 5.56 -4.56 -21.02
CA LEU A 370 4.62 -4.73 -19.90
C LEU A 370 5.35 -5.18 -18.64
#